data_AF-A0A1A8X4X1-F1
#
_entry.id   AF-A0A1A8X4X1-F1
#
_cell.length_a   1.000
_cell.length_b   1.000
_cell.length_c   1.000
_cell.angle_alpha   90.00
_cell.angle_beta   90.00
_cell.angle_gamma   90.00
#
_symmetry.space_group_name_H-M   'P 1'
#
loop_
_entity.id
_entity.type
_entity.pdbx_description
1 polymer ?
#
loop_
_entity_poly.entity_id
_entity_poly.type
_entity_poly.pdbx_seq_one_letter_code
_entity_poly.pdbx_strand_id
1 'polypeptide(L)'
;YRFFKSIDYYMNKAKSVAMKNVAGSAENYCDTFLDDSLFTNITNIRVFCAQFKRMYDLLYSGRRDVSHSLSLDDVDRAFLNYWLNDKLRGTNIDKLISVNDFYKKLRTKNNNIFNDTSLEEKLYNIESYDLENMRILYDIYHIKSKISTEFAEETSIGENSSCLTYTKECYGKYRDAIIKCLGGCFDFYTALSNFRNKFEEDLSPFTEKSISCKYKELFLLPYYRTVLKEHESAKKYKEYNTFNFIASLIPFSQNILEKIKRTKNTLFHEDKRVNELLSYTSDDERNILNGGDYSISYYTVRNS
;
A
#
# COMPACT_ATOMS: atom_id res chain seq x y z
N TYR A 1 -7.38 1.21 -0.13
CA TYR A 1 -6.23 1.29 -1.07
C TYR A 1 -6.05 2.63 -1.80
N ARG A 2 -7.09 3.47 -2.05
CA ARG A 2 -6.96 4.70 -2.88
C ARG A 2 -5.82 5.65 -2.48
N PHE A 3 -5.56 5.82 -1.18
CA PHE A 3 -4.49 6.69 -0.68
C PHE A 3 -3.09 6.28 -1.14
N PHE A 4 -2.88 5.03 -1.60
CA PHE A 4 -1.58 4.59 -2.10
C PHE A 4 -1.13 5.34 -3.37
N LYS A 5 -2.06 5.92 -4.13
CA LYS A 5 -1.71 6.78 -5.28
C LYS A 5 -0.90 8.02 -4.85
N SER A 6 -1.19 8.55 -3.67
CA SER A 6 -0.52 9.71 -3.07
C SER A 6 0.25 9.32 -1.81
N ILE A 7 0.77 8.10 -1.75
CA ILE A 7 1.36 7.54 -0.53
C ILE A 7 2.53 8.35 0.01
N ASP A 8 3.36 8.92 -0.87
CA ASP A 8 4.53 9.72 -0.47
C ASP A 8 4.11 10.92 0.41
N TYR A 9 2.99 11.56 0.08
CA TYR A 9 2.40 12.63 0.89
C TYR A 9 2.07 12.14 2.31
N TYR A 10 1.33 11.04 2.42
CA TYR A 10 0.87 10.51 3.69
C TYR A 10 2.02 9.94 4.54
N MET A 11 2.98 9.25 3.92
CA MET A 11 4.17 8.72 4.59
C MET A 11 5.03 9.83 5.19
N ASN A 12 5.19 10.95 4.47
CA ASN A 12 5.92 12.11 4.98
C ASN A 12 5.24 12.71 6.23
N LYS A 13 3.91 12.79 6.25
CA LYS A 13 3.17 13.21 7.45
C LYS A 13 3.32 12.20 8.58
N ALA A 14 3.20 10.90 8.29
CA ALA A 14 3.39 9.84 9.28
C ALA A 14 4.77 9.85 9.91
N LYS A 15 5.82 10.06 9.11
CA LYS A 15 7.20 10.21 9.59
C LYS A 15 7.35 11.43 10.49
N SER A 16 6.81 12.58 10.10
CA SER A 16 6.84 13.81 10.90
C SER A 16 6.12 13.64 12.26
N VAL A 17 4.98 12.96 12.27
CA VAL A 17 4.22 12.65 13.49
C VAL A 17 5.01 11.68 14.39
N ALA A 18 5.58 10.63 13.81
CA ALA A 18 6.34 9.62 14.55
C ALA A 18 7.60 10.21 15.23
N MET A 19 8.27 11.18 14.60
CA MET A 19 9.42 11.89 15.19
C MET A 19 9.06 12.67 16.46
N LYS A 20 7.79 13.06 16.64
CA LYS A 20 7.31 13.73 17.85
C LYS A 20 6.74 12.70 18.82
N ASN A 21 7.63 12.05 19.58
CA ASN A 21 7.32 10.98 20.52
C ASN A 21 6.99 11.46 21.95
N VAL A 22 6.71 12.75 22.13
CA VAL A 22 6.33 13.35 23.42
C VAL A 22 4.99 14.05 23.28
N ALA A 23 4.12 13.92 24.28
CA ALA A 23 2.92 14.73 24.43
C ALA A 23 3.26 16.02 25.18
N GLY A 24 2.93 17.18 24.61
CA GLY A 24 3.14 18.47 25.25
C GLY A 24 1.91 18.88 26.06
N SER A 25 1.97 20.10 26.62
CA SER A 25 0.87 20.68 27.40
C SER A 25 -0.41 20.90 26.57
N ALA A 26 -0.27 21.12 25.26
CA ALA A 26 -1.39 21.25 24.33
C ALA A 26 -2.18 19.94 24.15
N GLU A 27 -1.63 18.81 24.58
CA GLU A 27 -2.23 17.49 24.48
C GLU A 27 -2.69 16.92 25.84
N ASN A 28 -2.84 17.75 26.87
CA ASN A 28 -3.35 17.32 28.19
C ASN A 28 -4.76 16.71 28.14
N TYR A 29 -5.56 17.03 27.12
CA TYR A 29 -6.86 16.38 26.92
C TYR A 29 -6.73 14.86 26.69
N CYS A 30 -5.55 14.37 26.27
CA CYS A 30 -5.24 12.95 26.16
C CYS A 30 -5.13 12.25 27.52
N ASP A 31 -4.94 12.98 28.62
CA ASP A 31 -4.83 12.40 29.97
C ASP A 31 -6.18 11.78 30.40
N THR A 32 -7.28 12.25 29.81
CA THR A 32 -8.62 11.69 30.01
C THR A 32 -8.77 10.23 29.53
N PHE A 33 -7.78 9.67 28.85
CA PHE A 33 -7.74 8.28 28.38
C PHE A 33 -6.91 7.35 29.25
N LEU A 34 -6.13 7.87 30.20
CA LEU A 34 -5.25 7.07 31.05
C LEU A 34 -6.03 6.09 31.94
N ASP A 35 -7.18 6.52 32.45
CA ASP A 35 -8.04 5.73 33.34
C ASP A 35 -9.16 4.98 32.59
N ASP A 36 -9.19 5.05 31.26
CA ASP A 36 -10.24 4.41 30.47
C ASP A 36 -9.89 2.95 30.19
N SER A 37 -10.78 2.04 30.62
CA SER A 37 -10.58 0.60 30.50
C SER A 37 -10.31 0.14 29.05
N LEU A 38 -10.84 0.84 28.03
CA LEU A 38 -10.57 0.52 26.63
C LEU A 38 -9.12 0.78 26.22
N PHE A 39 -8.41 1.69 26.89
CA PHE A 39 -7.09 2.14 26.45
C PHE A 39 -5.95 1.66 27.36
N THR A 40 -6.27 0.93 28.43
CA THR A 40 -5.30 0.32 29.35
C THR A 40 -4.23 -0.53 28.66
N ASN A 41 -4.58 -1.17 27.55
CA ASN A 41 -3.68 -2.01 26.77
C ASN A 41 -2.90 -1.27 25.67
N ILE A 42 -3.18 0.02 25.42
CA ILE A 42 -2.40 0.83 24.50
C ILE A 42 -1.16 1.34 25.23
N THR A 43 0.00 0.83 24.83
CA THR A 43 1.28 1.34 25.33
C THR A 43 1.41 2.82 25.01
N ASN A 44 1.66 3.63 26.03
CA ASN A 44 1.85 5.08 25.92
C ASN A 44 0.67 5.79 25.21
N ILE A 45 -0.56 5.49 25.62
CA ILE A 45 -1.81 6.06 25.09
C ILE A 45 -1.77 7.59 24.95
N ARG A 46 -1.15 8.29 25.90
CA ARG A 46 -1.01 9.75 25.86
C ARG A 46 -0.24 10.21 24.61
N VAL A 47 0.90 9.58 24.33
CA VAL A 47 1.69 9.88 23.12
C VAL A 47 0.95 9.46 21.86
N PHE A 48 0.27 8.30 21.87
CA PHE A 48 -0.52 7.86 20.72
C PHE A 48 -1.67 8.82 20.38
N CYS A 49 -2.43 9.27 21.38
CA CYS A 49 -3.48 10.28 21.24
C CYS A 49 -2.94 11.60 20.70
N ALA A 50 -1.80 12.07 21.21
CA ALA A 50 -1.13 13.26 20.71
C ALA A 50 -0.68 13.10 19.24
N GLN A 51 -0.14 11.93 18.88
CA GLN A 51 0.25 11.63 17.51
C GLN A 51 -0.95 11.59 16.56
N PHE A 52 -2.06 10.97 16.97
CA PHE A 52 -3.28 10.95 16.16
C PHE A 52 -3.81 12.37 15.94
N LYS A 53 -3.85 13.22 16.96
CA LYS A 53 -4.23 14.64 16.78
C LYS A 53 -3.33 15.35 15.79
N ARG A 54 -2.01 15.21 15.92
CA ARG A 54 -1.05 15.85 15.00
C ARG A 54 -1.27 15.37 13.56
N MET A 55 -1.54 14.08 13.37
CA MET A 55 -1.89 13.55 12.06
C MET A 55 -3.20 14.17 11.54
N TYR A 56 -4.24 14.19 12.35
CA TYR A 56 -5.53 14.82 12.02
C TYR A 56 -5.35 16.28 11.60
N ASP A 57 -4.64 17.08 12.40
CA ASP A 57 -4.40 18.50 12.12
C ASP A 57 -3.60 18.69 10.81
N LEU A 58 -2.58 17.85 10.56
CA LEU A 58 -1.77 17.93 9.34
C LEU A 58 -2.58 17.66 8.08
N LEU A 59 -3.56 16.76 8.14
CA LEU A 59 -4.42 16.44 7.01
C LEU A 59 -5.56 17.47 6.87
N TYR A 60 -6.21 17.79 7.98
CA TYR A 60 -7.31 18.75 8.04
C TYR A 60 -6.90 20.17 7.60
N SER A 61 -5.65 20.57 7.89
CA SER A 61 -5.11 21.88 7.52
C SER A 61 -4.14 21.85 6.33
N GLY A 62 -3.94 20.69 5.71
CA GLY A 62 -2.82 20.41 4.79
C GLY A 62 -3.02 20.84 3.34
N ARG A 63 -4.21 21.29 2.93
CA ARG A 63 -4.54 21.66 1.54
C ARG A 63 -4.84 23.15 1.37
N ARG A 64 -3.92 24.01 1.83
CA ARG A 64 -4.08 25.48 1.81
C ARG A 64 -3.87 26.14 0.45
N ASP A 65 -3.73 25.38 -0.63
CA ASP A 65 -3.67 25.98 -1.96
C ASP A 65 -5.09 26.18 -2.51
N VAL A 66 -5.53 27.43 -2.30
CA VAL A 66 -6.37 28.27 -3.17
C VAL A 66 -7.91 28.19 -3.08
N SER A 67 -8.60 27.10 -2.69
CA SER A 67 -10.08 27.23 -2.57
C SER A 67 -10.89 26.19 -1.78
N HIS A 68 -10.32 25.41 -0.86
CA HIS A 68 -11.10 24.37 -0.17
C HIS A 68 -11.26 24.60 1.33
N SER A 69 -12.51 24.45 1.78
CA SER A 69 -12.91 24.45 3.19
C SER A 69 -12.04 23.52 4.03
N LEU A 70 -11.73 23.94 5.25
CA LEU A 70 -11.11 23.12 6.30
C LEU A 70 -11.89 21.81 6.48
N SER A 71 -11.44 20.74 5.82
CA SER A 71 -12.12 19.45 5.84
C SER A 71 -11.17 18.36 5.32
N LEU A 72 -11.33 17.15 5.85
CA LEU A 72 -10.68 15.98 5.26
C LEU A 72 -11.40 15.63 3.96
N ASP A 73 -10.68 15.12 2.97
CA ASP A 73 -11.35 14.43 1.87
C ASP A 73 -11.45 12.91 2.15
N ASP A 74 -12.10 12.17 1.25
CA ASP A 74 -12.27 10.73 1.43
C ASP A 74 -10.94 9.95 1.37
N VAL A 75 -9.91 10.49 0.73
CA VAL A 75 -8.59 9.87 0.66
C VAL A 75 -7.86 10.04 1.99
N ASP A 76 -7.96 11.23 2.60
CA ASP A 76 -7.43 11.54 3.93
C ASP A 76 -8.11 10.67 5.00
N ARG A 77 -9.44 10.56 4.95
CA ARG A 77 -10.21 9.66 5.85
C ARG A 77 -9.81 8.20 5.67
N ALA A 78 -9.62 7.75 4.42
CA ALA A 78 -9.17 6.38 4.15
C ALA A 78 -7.76 6.11 4.70
N PHE A 79 -6.85 7.09 4.60
CA PHE A 79 -5.52 6.97 5.19
C PHE A 79 -5.58 6.96 6.73
N LEU A 80 -6.38 7.83 7.35
CA LEU A 80 -6.56 7.83 8.81
C LEU A 80 -7.13 6.50 9.31
N ASN A 81 -8.08 5.91 8.56
CA ASN A 81 -8.60 4.59 8.88
C ASN A 81 -7.50 3.53 8.86
N TYR A 82 -6.69 3.49 7.80
CA TYR A 82 -5.53 2.59 7.72
C TYR A 82 -4.54 2.83 8.87
N TRP A 83 -4.15 4.08 9.11
CA TRP A 83 -3.15 4.44 10.10
C TRP A 83 -3.58 4.05 11.53
N LEU A 84 -4.84 4.29 11.89
CA LEU A 84 -5.39 3.86 13.18
C LEU A 84 -5.40 2.35 13.31
N ASN A 85 -5.88 1.64 12.28
CA ASN A 85 -5.90 0.18 12.27
C ASN A 85 -4.48 -0.39 12.41
N ASP A 86 -3.50 0.14 11.68
CA ASP A 86 -2.12 -0.31 11.73
C ASP A 86 -1.50 -0.15 13.12
N LYS A 87 -1.73 1.01 13.77
CA LYS A 87 -1.16 1.34 15.08
C LYS A 87 -1.86 0.65 16.25
N LEU A 88 -3.18 0.51 16.19
CA LEU A 88 -3.97 -0.09 17.27
C LEU A 88 -3.95 -1.61 17.23
N ARG A 89 -3.84 -2.22 16.03
CA ARG A 89 -4.03 -3.65 15.83
C ARG A 89 -2.77 -4.31 15.30
N GLY A 90 -1.70 -4.28 16.11
CA GLY A 90 -0.38 -4.87 15.78
C GLY A 90 -0.43 -6.34 15.36
N THR A 91 0.73 -6.95 15.11
CA THR A 91 0.83 -8.29 14.47
C THR A 91 0.30 -9.47 15.30
N ASN A 92 0.10 -9.30 16.61
CA ASN A 92 -0.29 -10.38 17.53
C ASN A 92 -1.42 -9.99 18.50
N ILE A 93 -2.22 -8.99 18.16
CA ILE A 93 -3.28 -8.52 19.05
C ILE A 93 -4.62 -8.73 18.37
N ASP A 94 -5.20 -9.90 18.63
CA ASP A 94 -6.63 -10.11 18.47
C ASP A 94 -7.39 -8.97 19.17
N LYS A 95 -8.11 -8.19 18.37
CA LYS A 95 -9.38 -7.52 18.69
C LYS A 95 -9.46 -6.64 19.95
N LEU A 96 -8.36 -6.13 20.51
CA LEU A 96 -8.48 -5.38 21.78
C LEU A 96 -9.25 -4.06 21.64
N ILE A 97 -9.15 -3.33 20.52
CA ILE A 97 -9.77 -1.99 20.39
C ILE A 97 -10.30 -1.78 18.97
N SER A 98 -11.58 -1.48 18.87
CA SER A 98 -12.22 -1.01 17.64
C SER A 98 -11.74 0.41 17.32
N VAL A 99 -11.27 0.65 16.09
CA VAL A 99 -10.84 2.01 15.68
C VAL A 99 -11.98 3.02 15.78
N ASN A 100 -13.22 2.55 15.59
CA ASN A 100 -14.42 3.37 15.71
C ASN A 100 -14.66 3.74 17.18
N ASP A 101 -14.52 2.80 18.11
CA ASP A 101 -14.69 3.07 19.55
C ASP A 101 -13.60 4.01 20.07
N PHE A 102 -12.36 3.83 19.60
CA PHE A 102 -11.26 4.76 19.88
C PHE A 102 -11.63 6.19 19.47
N TYR A 103 -12.05 6.39 18.21
CA TYR A 103 -12.37 7.72 17.70
C TYR A 103 -13.63 8.32 18.35
N LYS A 104 -14.68 7.51 18.58
CA LYS A 104 -15.89 7.94 19.28
C LYS A 104 -15.56 8.50 20.66
N LYS A 105 -14.81 7.74 21.47
CA LYS A 105 -14.40 8.20 22.80
C LYS A 105 -13.55 9.46 22.74
N LEU A 106 -12.64 9.52 21.78
CA LEU A 106 -11.81 10.68 21.55
C LEU A 106 -12.64 11.93 21.26
N ARG A 107 -13.66 11.79 20.39
CA ARG A 107 -14.58 12.86 19.98
C ARG A 107 -15.56 13.26 21.07
N THR A 108 -16.15 12.32 21.84
CA THR A 108 -17.10 12.64 22.91
C THR A 108 -16.49 13.59 23.96
N LYS A 109 -15.20 13.43 24.26
CA LYS A 109 -14.48 14.28 25.21
C LYS A 109 -13.90 15.56 24.59
N ASN A 110 -13.78 15.63 23.25
CA ASN A 110 -12.99 16.64 22.54
C ASN A 110 -13.61 17.04 21.18
N ASN A 111 -14.93 17.23 21.14
CA ASN A 111 -15.68 17.49 19.90
C ASN A 111 -15.26 18.80 19.19
N ASN A 112 -14.74 19.76 19.95
CA ASN A 112 -14.17 21.02 19.46
C ASN A 112 -12.82 20.81 18.73
N ILE A 113 -12.09 19.74 19.05
CA ILE A 113 -10.81 19.38 18.42
C ILE A 113 -11.05 18.49 17.19
N PHE A 114 -11.96 17.51 17.31
CA PHE A 114 -12.27 16.53 16.26
C PHE A 114 -13.65 16.82 15.67
N ASN A 115 -13.71 17.79 14.77
CA ASN A 115 -14.94 18.34 14.22
C ASN A 115 -15.40 17.69 12.90
N ASP A 116 -14.58 16.86 12.25
CA ASP A 116 -14.98 16.12 11.04
C ASP A 116 -15.96 15.01 11.41
N THR A 117 -17.25 15.26 11.20
CA THR A 117 -18.34 14.31 11.48
C THR A 117 -18.29 13.11 10.56
N SER A 118 -17.88 13.30 9.31
CA SER A 118 -17.80 12.26 8.29
C SER A 118 -16.68 11.26 8.57
N LEU A 119 -15.62 11.65 9.30
CA LEU A 119 -14.55 10.74 9.68
C LEU A 119 -15.07 9.58 10.53
N GLU A 120 -15.96 9.83 11.49
CA GLU A 120 -16.53 8.78 12.35
C GLU A 120 -17.22 7.67 11.53
N GLU A 121 -17.96 8.08 10.49
CA GLU A 121 -18.69 7.17 9.59
C GLU A 121 -17.78 6.38 8.66
N LYS A 122 -16.58 6.89 8.38
CA LYS A 122 -15.58 6.26 7.49
C LYS A 122 -14.57 5.40 8.24
N LEU A 123 -14.56 5.43 9.57
CA LEU A 123 -13.68 4.61 10.41
C LEU A 123 -14.30 3.25 10.70
N TYR A 124 -13.59 2.19 10.31
CA TYR A 124 -13.99 0.80 10.51
C TYR A 124 -12.78 -0.10 10.71
N ASN A 125 -12.98 -1.23 11.38
CA ASN A 125 -11.93 -2.22 11.56
C ASN A 125 -11.66 -2.92 10.22
N ILE A 126 -10.49 -2.68 9.63
CA ILE A 126 -10.09 -3.32 8.37
C ILE A 126 -9.90 -4.82 8.60
N GLU A 127 -10.40 -5.69 7.73
CA GLU A 127 -10.20 -7.13 7.88
C GLU A 127 -8.71 -7.48 7.99
N SER A 128 -8.36 -8.45 8.83
CA SER A 128 -6.95 -8.74 9.15
C SER A 128 -6.13 -9.05 7.90
N TYR A 129 -6.72 -9.79 6.95
CA TYR A 129 -6.12 -10.09 5.66
C TYR A 129 -5.82 -8.82 4.84
N ASP A 130 -6.78 -7.90 4.73
CA ASP A 130 -6.61 -6.64 4.01
C ASP A 130 -5.63 -5.70 4.70
N LEU A 131 -5.66 -5.63 6.03
CA LEU A 131 -4.73 -4.80 6.80
C LEU A 131 -3.29 -5.28 6.59
N GLU A 132 -3.06 -6.59 6.60
CA GLU A 132 -1.75 -7.17 6.33
C GLU A 132 -1.28 -6.88 4.89
N ASN A 133 -2.19 -6.95 3.91
CA ASN A 133 -1.88 -6.58 2.53
C ASN A 133 -1.55 -5.09 2.38
N MET A 134 -2.28 -4.21 3.07
CA MET A 134 -1.96 -2.78 3.10
C MET A 134 -0.60 -2.50 3.77
N ARG A 135 -0.25 -3.25 4.83
CA ARG A 135 1.09 -3.16 5.47
C ARG A 135 2.20 -3.53 4.51
N ILE A 136 2.02 -4.61 3.74
CA ILE A 136 2.96 -5.02 2.69
C ILE A 136 3.14 -3.90 1.66
N LEU A 137 2.05 -3.29 1.17
CA LEU A 137 2.15 -2.13 0.26
C LEU A 137 2.91 -0.97 0.89
N TYR A 138 2.57 -0.61 2.13
CA TYR A 138 3.21 0.50 2.82
C TYR A 138 4.72 0.28 2.95
N ASP A 139 5.14 -0.95 3.27
CA ASP A 139 6.54 -1.33 3.40
C ASP A 139 7.29 -1.30 2.05
N ILE A 140 6.72 -1.83 0.96
CA ILE A 140 7.38 -1.75 -0.35
C ILE A 140 7.47 -0.31 -0.87
N TYR A 141 6.49 0.56 -0.58
CA TYR A 141 6.58 2.00 -0.87
C TYR A 141 7.64 2.70 -0.01
N HIS A 142 7.79 2.30 1.25
CA HIS A 142 8.88 2.79 2.12
C HIS A 142 10.25 2.43 1.57
N ILE A 143 10.45 1.19 1.13
CA ILE A 143 11.71 0.75 0.53
C ILE A 143 11.95 1.50 -0.79
N LYS A 144 10.92 1.67 -1.64
CA LYS A 144 11.01 2.52 -2.84
C LYS A 144 11.49 3.93 -2.49
N SER A 145 10.95 4.56 -1.45
CA SER A 145 11.40 5.89 -1.02
C SER A 145 12.87 5.91 -0.61
N LYS A 146 13.37 4.86 0.06
CA LYS A 146 14.80 4.74 0.36
C LYS A 146 15.64 4.65 -0.90
N ILE A 147 15.23 3.83 -1.87
CA ILE A 147 15.90 3.73 -3.17
C ILE A 147 15.96 5.11 -3.84
N SER A 148 14.86 5.86 -3.85
CA SER A 148 14.82 7.24 -4.40
C SER A 148 15.78 8.19 -3.66
N THR A 149 15.90 8.09 -2.34
CA THR A 149 16.87 8.88 -1.56
C THR A 149 18.30 8.54 -1.92
N GLU A 150 18.65 7.24 -2.02
CA GLU A 150 20.00 6.82 -2.39
C GLU A 150 20.38 7.32 -3.80
N PHE A 151 19.43 7.38 -4.75
CA PHE A 151 19.66 7.98 -6.07
C PHE A 151 19.92 9.49 -5.99
N ALA A 152 19.17 10.21 -5.15
CA ALA A 152 19.32 11.66 -5.01
C ALA A 152 20.65 12.05 -4.34
N GLU A 153 21.16 11.19 -3.46
CA GLU A 153 22.40 11.38 -2.70
C GLU A 153 23.62 10.75 -3.40
N GLU A 154 23.44 10.14 -4.57
CA GLU A 154 24.49 9.49 -5.33
C GLU A 154 25.55 10.51 -5.79
N THR A 155 26.63 10.62 -5.02
CA THR A 155 27.85 11.29 -5.44
C THR A 155 28.67 10.34 -6.29
N SER A 156 29.40 10.86 -7.29
CA SER A 156 30.15 10.09 -8.30
C SER A 156 31.29 9.21 -7.75
N ILE A 157 31.38 9.01 -6.44
CA ILE A 157 32.50 8.38 -5.76
C ILE A 157 31.96 7.26 -4.85
N GLY A 158 31.81 6.06 -5.42
CA GLY A 158 31.69 4.81 -4.67
C GLY A 158 30.45 3.96 -4.99
N GLU A 159 30.61 2.64 -4.92
CA GLU A 159 29.48 1.71 -4.91
C GLU A 159 28.69 1.89 -3.61
N ASN A 160 27.49 2.45 -3.69
CA ASN A 160 26.60 2.51 -2.54
C ASN A 160 25.92 1.15 -2.33
N SER A 161 26.47 0.35 -1.40
CA SER A 161 25.95 -0.98 -1.05
C SER A 161 24.49 -0.97 -0.55
N SER A 162 23.99 0.17 -0.06
CA SER A 162 22.62 0.31 0.44
C SER A 162 21.58 0.27 -0.69
N CYS A 163 21.81 0.96 -1.82
CA CYS A 163 20.85 1.00 -2.92
C CYS A 163 20.58 -0.39 -3.50
N LEU A 164 21.64 -1.17 -3.73
CA LEU A 164 21.51 -2.54 -4.21
C LEU A 164 20.74 -3.40 -3.20
N THR A 165 21.00 -3.20 -1.91
CA THR A 165 20.31 -3.92 -0.84
C THR A 165 18.81 -3.61 -0.85
N TYR A 166 18.42 -2.32 -0.87
CA TYR A 166 17.01 -1.93 -0.91
C TYR A 166 16.32 -2.37 -2.20
N THR A 167 17.01 -2.30 -3.33
CA THR A 167 16.45 -2.76 -4.62
C THR A 167 16.17 -4.27 -4.59
N LYS A 168 17.09 -5.09 -4.04
CA LYS A 168 16.85 -6.53 -3.86
C LYS A 168 15.72 -6.82 -2.88
N GLU A 169 15.66 -6.08 -1.77
CA GLU A 169 14.61 -6.21 -0.77
C GLU A 169 13.22 -5.89 -1.36
N CYS A 170 13.12 -4.77 -2.10
CA CYS A 170 11.91 -4.37 -2.81
C CYS A 170 11.44 -5.45 -3.78
N TYR A 171 12.36 -5.95 -4.63
CA TYR A 171 12.08 -6.99 -5.61
C TYR A 171 11.56 -8.28 -4.95
N GLY A 172 12.21 -8.73 -3.88
CA GLY A 172 11.80 -9.90 -3.11
C GLY A 172 10.41 -9.74 -2.51
N LYS A 173 10.20 -8.67 -1.73
CA LYS A 173 8.91 -8.40 -1.08
C LYS A 173 7.76 -8.21 -2.06
N TYR A 174 8.00 -7.58 -3.20
CA TYR A 174 6.99 -7.44 -4.25
C TYR A 174 6.59 -8.80 -4.86
N ARG A 175 7.55 -9.70 -5.11
CA ARG A 175 7.23 -11.07 -5.58
C ARG A 175 6.47 -11.86 -4.52
N ASP A 176 6.88 -11.78 -3.27
CA ASP A 176 6.19 -12.45 -2.16
C ASP A 176 4.76 -11.94 -1.99
N ALA A 177 4.55 -10.62 -2.15
CA ALA A 177 3.22 -10.00 -2.14
C ALA A 177 2.31 -10.55 -3.26
N ILE A 178 2.87 -10.74 -4.46
CA ILE A 178 2.14 -11.36 -5.58
C ILE A 178 1.76 -12.80 -5.25
N ILE A 179 2.69 -13.60 -4.73
CA ILE A 179 2.45 -15.01 -4.38
C ILE A 179 1.39 -15.11 -3.29
N LYS A 180 1.44 -14.24 -2.28
CA LYS A 180 0.42 -14.16 -1.24
C LYS A 180 -0.97 -13.90 -1.83
N CYS A 181 -1.05 -13.16 -2.94
CA CYS A 181 -2.31 -12.81 -3.57
C CYS A 181 -2.97 -13.92 -4.42
N LEU A 182 -2.41 -15.13 -4.44
CA LEU A 182 -2.90 -16.28 -5.20
C LEU A 182 -4.34 -16.75 -4.85
N GLY A 183 -4.94 -16.23 -3.77
CA GLY A 183 -6.25 -16.67 -3.24
C GLY A 183 -7.43 -15.71 -3.43
N GLY A 184 -7.32 -14.68 -4.28
CA GLY A 184 -8.42 -13.74 -4.55
C GLY A 184 -8.29 -12.42 -3.77
N CYS A 185 -7.63 -11.44 -4.39
CA CYS A 185 -7.41 -10.12 -3.81
C CYS A 185 -7.26 -9.06 -4.91
N PHE A 186 -8.35 -8.86 -5.65
CA PHE A 186 -8.39 -7.97 -6.80
C PHE A 186 -7.92 -6.54 -6.48
N ASP A 187 -8.34 -5.98 -5.34
CA ASP A 187 -7.95 -4.63 -4.93
C ASP A 187 -6.46 -4.52 -4.60
N PHE A 188 -5.92 -5.51 -3.89
CA PHE A 188 -4.50 -5.58 -3.56
C PHE A 188 -3.66 -5.80 -4.83
N TYR A 189 -4.11 -6.67 -5.74
CA TYR A 189 -3.49 -6.87 -7.05
C TYR A 189 -3.43 -5.56 -7.86
N THR A 190 -4.53 -4.81 -7.88
CA THR A 190 -4.60 -3.52 -8.56
C THR A 190 -3.62 -2.53 -7.94
N ALA A 191 -3.53 -2.51 -6.61
CA ALA A 191 -2.57 -1.67 -5.89
C ALA A 191 -1.11 -2.08 -6.15
N LEU A 192 -0.79 -3.39 -6.22
CA LEU A 192 0.53 -3.90 -6.59
C LEU A 192 0.90 -3.52 -8.04
N SER A 193 -0.05 -3.60 -8.96
CA SER A 193 0.15 -3.18 -10.35
C SER A 193 0.44 -1.68 -10.45
N ASN A 194 -0.29 -0.85 -9.70
CA ASN A 194 -0.02 0.58 -9.60
C ASN A 194 1.35 0.87 -8.97
N PHE A 195 1.73 0.13 -7.92
CA PHE A 195 3.06 0.23 -7.32
C PHE A 195 4.15 -0.06 -8.35
N ARG A 196 4.03 -1.16 -9.11
CA ARG A 196 4.98 -1.53 -10.16
C ARG A 196 5.13 -0.43 -11.21
N ASN A 197 4.00 0.07 -11.73
CA ASN A 197 4.03 1.12 -12.76
C ASN A 197 4.71 2.38 -12.22
N LYS A 198 4.36 2.82 -11.00
CA LYS A 198 4.99 3.98 -10.36
C LYS A 198 6.47 3.76 -10.05
N PHE A 199 6.85 2.54 -9.66
CA PHE A 199 8.25 2.18 -9.42
C PHE A 199 9.07 2.27 -10.70
N GLU A 200 8.56 1.74 -11.82
CA GLU A 200 9.20 1.84 -13.13
C GLU A 200 9.26 3.29 -13.63
N GLU A 201 8.16 4.04 -13.52
CA GLU A 201 8.09 5.46 -13.92
C GLU A 201 9.09 6.32 -13.14
N ASP A 202 9.06 6.24 -11.80
CA ASP A 202 9.88 7.09 -10.95
C ASP A 202 11.36 6.71 -10.98
N LEU A 203 11.71 5.44 -11.23
CA LEU A 203 13.09 4.96 -11.09
C LEU A 203 13.78 4.63 -12.43
N SER A 204 13.05 4.37 -13.51
CA SER A 204 13.67 4.06 -14.81
C SER A 204 14.66 5.12 -15.32
N PRO A 205 14.44 6.44 -15.14
CA PRO A 205 15.37 7.47 -15.61
C PRO A 205 16.76 7.39 -14.96
N PHE A 206 16.85 6.75 -13.79
CA PHE A 206 18.09 6.63 -13.02
C PHE A 206 18.85 5.33 -13.32
N THR A 207 18.21 4.34 -13.96
CA THR A 207 18.79 3.00 -14.19
C THR A 207 20.04 3.00 -15.08
N GLU A 208 20.17 3.98 -15.98
CA GLU A 208 21.32 4.08 -16.89
C GLU A 208 22.42 4.99 -16.34
N LYS A 209 22.09 5.84 -15.36
CA LYS A 209 22.98 6.85 -14.80
C LYS A 209 23.58 6.43 -13.46
N SER A 210 22.90 5.56 -12.73
CA SER A 210 23.33 5.17 -11.40
C SER A 210 24.48 4.18 -11.42
N ILE A 211 25.54 4.55 -10.71
CA ILE A 211 26.76 3.76 -10.55
C ILE A 211 26.59 2.78 -9.38
N SER A 212 25.74 3.07 -8.40
CA SER A 212 25.54 2.30 -7.19
C SER A 212 24.43 1.25 -7.30
N CYS A 213 23.38 1.55 -8.06
CA CYS A 213 22.22 0.68 -8.22
C CYS A 213 22.37 -0.24 -9.46
N LYS A 214 23.53 -0.91 -9.62
CA LYS A 214 24.07 -1.54 -10.86
C LYS A 214 23.23 -2.63 -11.57
N TYR A 215 21.94 -2.82 -11.26
CA TYR A 215 21.15 -3.91 -11.82
C TYR A 215 19.81 -3.43 -12.40
N LYS A 216 19.85 -2.95 -13.65
CA LYS A 216 18.67 -2.63 -14.48
C LYS A 216 17.60 -3.74 -14.43
N GLU A 217 18.01 -5.00 -14.31
CA GLU A 217 17.09 -6.16 -14.21
C GLU A 217 16.24 -6.19 -12.93
N LEU A 218 16.72 -5.63 -11.81
CA LEU A 218 15.94 -5.55 -10.57
C LEU A 218 14.97 -4.38 -10.57
N PHE A 219 15.19 -3.39 -11.44
CA PHE A 219 14.24 -2.28 -11.66
C PHE A 219 13.04 -2.68 -12.51
N LEU A 220 13.16 -3.80 -13.24
CA LEU A 220 12.06 -4.42 -13.96
C LEU A 220 11.34 -5.38 -13.02
N LEU A 221 10.44 -4.81 -12.20
CA LEU A 221 9.58 -5.62 -11.35
C LEU A 221 8.74 -6.56 -12.23
N PRO A 222 8.66 -7.86 -11.90
CA PRO A 222 7.99 -8.82 -12.76
C PRO A 222 6.49 -8.54 -12.84
N TYR A 223 5.88 -8.89 -13.96
CA TYR A 223 4.43 -8.89 -14.05
C TYR A 223 3.85 -9.98 -13.16
N TYR A 224 2.65 -9.73 -12.65
CA TYR A 224 1.93 -10.66 -11.79
C TYR A 224 1.86 -12.08 -12.37
N ARG A 225 1.40 -12.19 -13.64
CA ARG A 225 1.30 -13.48 -14.35
C ARG A 225 2.63 -14.20 -14.46
N THR A 226 3.74 -13.46 -14.65
CA THR A 226 5.08 -14.04 -14.72
C THR A 226 5.45 -14.69 -13.38
N VAL A 227 5.25 -13.99 -12.26
CA VAL A 227 5.52 -14.54 -10.92
C VAL A 227 4.65 -15.76 -10.64
N LEU A 228 3.38 -15.74 -11.05
CA LEU A 228 2.48 -16.89 -10.86
C LEU A 228 2.97 -18.14 -11.60
N LYS A 229 3.31 -18.00 -12.89
CA LYS A 229 3.83 -19.12 -13.69
C LYS A 229 5.12 -19.70 -13.11
N GLU A 230 6.02 -18.83 -12.67
CA GLU A 230 7.27 -19.24 -12.01
C GLU A 230 7.00 -19.99 -10.70
N HIS A 231 6.08 -19.47 -9.87
CA HIS A 231 5.73 -20.07 -8.59
C HIS A 231 5.05 -21.44 -8.77
N GLU A 232 4.11 -21.58 -9.69
CA GLU A 232 3.47 -22.86 -10.02
C GLU A 232 4.47 -23.88 -10.56
N SER A 233 5.39 -23.45 -11.44
CA SER A 233 6.44 -24.31 -11.98
C SER A 233 7.39 -24.79 -10.87
N ALA A 234 7.76 -23.88 -9.95
CA ALA A 234 8.57 -24.22 -8.79
C ALA A 234 7.85 -25.17 -7.83
N LYS A 235 6.54 -25.01 -7.63
CA LYS A 235 5.71 -25.91 -6.83
C LYS A 235 5.66 -27.31 -7.43
N LYS A 236 5.38 -27.42 -8.74
CA LYS A 236 5.38 -28.70 -9.47
C LYS A 236 6.75 -29.39 -9.41
N TYR A 237 7.83 -28.63 -9.59
CA TYR A 237 9.19 -29.16 -9.47
C TYR A 237 9.50 -29.65 -8.05
N LYS A 238 9.10 -28.89 -7.01
CA LYS A 238 9.22 -29.33 -5.61
C LYS A 238 8.41 -30.59 -5.37
N GLU A 239 7.15 -30.68 -5.81
CA GLU A 239 6.33 -31.89 -5.65
C GLU A 239 6.98 -33.10 -6.34
N TYR A 240 7.49 -32.92 -7.56
CA TYR A 240 8.22 -33.96 -8.31
C TYR A 240 9.53 -34.38 -7.62
N ASN A 241 10.30 -33.44 -7.09
CA ASN A 241 11.54 -33.74 -6.37
C ASN A 241 11.32 -34.23 -4.93
N THR A 242 10.22 -33.87 -4.29
CA THR A 242 9.83 -34.45 -2.98
C THR A 242 9.43 -35.91 -3.15
N PHE A 243 8.87 -36.28 -4.31
CA PHE A 243 8.71 -37.68 -4.74
C PHE A 243 10.05 -38.37 -5.10
N ASN A 244 11.10 -37.59 -5.43
CA ASN A 244 12.43 -38.08 -5.81
C ASN A 244 13.52 -37.73 -4.79
N PHE A 245 13.18 -37.52 -3.51
CA PHE A 245 14.14 -37.19 -2.45
C PHE A 245 14.95 -38.43 -2.00
N ILE A 246 15.62 -39.07 -2.97
CA ILE A 246 16.89 -39.78 -2.82
C ILE A 246 17.95 -39.21 -3.80
N ALA A 247 17.61 -38.31 -4.74
CA ALA A 247 18.59 -37.84 -5.72
C ALA A 247 18.93 -36.33 -5.58
N SER A 248 20.13 -36.10 -5.02
CA SER A 248 21.05 -35.00 -5.33
C SER A 248 20.69 -33.56 -4.94
N LEU A 249 21.26 -33.13 -3.81
CA LEU A 249 21.59 -31.74 -3.48
C LEU A 249 22.64 -31.20 -4.48
N ILE A 250 22.28 -30.20 -5.31
CA ILE A 250 23.24 -29.39 -6.08
C ILE A 250 22.87 -27.89 -5.94
N PRO A 251 23.83 -26.97 -5.69
CA PRO A 251 23.54 -25.57 -5.37
C PRO A 251 23.04 -24.76 -6.59
N PHE A 252 21.94 -24.04 -6.42
CA PHE A 252 21.15 -23.38 -7.47
C PHE A 252 21.50 -21.90 -7.77
N SER A 253 22.71 -21.42 -7.46
CA SER A 253 22.94 -19.95 -7.36
C SER A 253 23.48 -19.22 -8.59
N GLN A 254 23.86 -19.89 -9.70
CA GLN A 254 24.46 -19.18 -10.86
C GLN A 254 23.72 -19.39 -12.19
N ASN A 255 22.93 -20.46 -12.35
CA ASN A 255 22.36 -20.85 -13.64
C ASN A 255 20.97 -20.24 -13.94
N ILE A 256 20.36 -19.54 -12.97
CA ILE A 256 19.04 -18.92 -13.12
C ILE A 256 19.15 -17.58 -13.89
N LEU A 257 20.25 -16.84 -13.72
CA LEU A 257 20.40 -15.51 -14.30
C LEU A 257 20.47 -15.54 -15.85
N GLU A 258 21.14 -16.54 -16.43
CA GLU A 258 21.26 -16.66 -17.89
C GLU A 258 19.96 -17.12 -18.57
N LYS A 259 19.17 -17.99 -17.91
CA LYS A 259 17.88 -18.45 -18.47
C LYS A 259 16.81 -17.36 -18.48
N ILE A 260 16.85 -16.43 -17.52
CA ILE A 260 15.93 -15.28 -17.49
C ILE A 260 16.07 -14.39 -18.74
N LYS A 261 17.27 -14.29 -19.35
CA LYS A 261 17.50 -13.44 -20.53
C LYS A 261 16.82 -13.91 -21.81
N ARG A 262 16.65 -15.22 -22.02
CA ARG A 262 16.11 -15.77 -23.30
C ARG A 262 14.58 -15.85 -23.35
N THR A 263 13.90 -16.00 -22.22
CA THR A 263 12.43 -16.15 -22.17
C THR A 263 11.71 -14.80 -22.03
N LYS A 264 12.41 -13.76 -21.58
CA LYS A 264 11.85 -12.43 -21.26
C LYS A 264 11.27 -11.70 -22.49
N ASN A 265 11.99 -11.62 -23.61
CA ASN A 265 11.61 -10.73 -24.72
C ASN A 265 10.29 -11.08 -25.43
N THR A 266 9.91 -12.36 -25.46
CA THR A 266 8.66 -12.81 -26.11
C THR A 266 7.46 -12.69 -25.17
N LEU A 267 7.66 -12.94 -23.86
CA LEU A 267 6.58 -12.93 -22.86
C LEU A 267 6.10 -11.49 -22.54
N PHE A 268 7.02 -10.51 -22.54
CA PHE A 268 6.71 -9.12 -22.20
C PHE A 268 5.70 -8.46 -23.16
N HIS A 269 5.69 -8.85 -24.44
CA HIS A 269 4.81 -8.25 -25.44
C HIS A 269 3.37 -8.78 -25.40
N GLU A 270 3.15 -9.98 -24.86
CA GLU A 270 1.83 -10.57 -24.66
C GLU A 270 1.23 -10.15 -23.31
N ASP A 271 2.03 -10.14 -22.24
CA ASP A 271 1.56 -9.75 -20.90
C ASP A 271 1.18 -8.27 -20.81
N LYS A 272 1.85 -7.36 -21.56
CA LYS A 272 1.46 -5.95 -21.63
C LYS A 272 0.04 -5.77 -22.20
N ARG A 273 -0.29 -6.49 -23.28
CA ARG A 273 -1.59 -6.44 -23.94
C ARG A 273 -2.71 -7.07 -23.11
N VAL A 274 -2.41 -8.15 -22.37
CA VAL A 274 -3.40 -8.81 -21.50
C VAL A 274 -3.65 -8.02 -20.21
N ASN A 275 -2.65 -7.34 -19.67
CA ASN A 275 -2.85 -6.45 -18.52
C ASN A 275 -3.63 -5.19 -18.88
N GLU A 276 -3.38 -4.62 -20.06
CA GLU A 276 -4.26 -3.60 -20.65
C GLU A 276 -5.69 -4.13 -20.75
N LEU A 277 -5.89 -5.35 -21.28
CA LEU A 277 -7.21 -5.98 -21.37
C LEU A 277 -7.90 -6.15 -20.00
N LEU A 278 -7.16 -6.58 -18.97
CA LEU A 278 -7.69 -6.73 -17.61
C LEU A 278 -8.06 -5.40 -16.95
N SER A 279 -7.31 -4.33 -17.22
CA SER A 279 -7.69 -2.97 -16.81
C SER A 279 -8.92 -2.45 -17.57
N TYR A 280 -9.04 -2.78 -18.87
CA TYR A 280 -10.22 -2.41 -19.65
C TYR A 280 -11.48 -3.17 -19.21
N THR A 281 -11.35 -4.42 -18.77
CA THR A 281 -12.49 -5.19 -18.23
C THR A 281 -12.98 -4.70 -16.85
N SER A 282 -12.29 -3.74 -16.20
CA SER A 282 -12.76 -3.12 -14.95
C SER A 282 -13.32 -1.70 -15.12
N ASP A 283 -13.44 -1.18 -16.34
CA ASP A 283 -13.96 0.16 -16.60
C ASP A 283 -15.41 0.20 -17.14
N ASP A 284 -16.09 -0.95 -17.21
CA ASP A 284 -17.55 -1.00 -17.41
C ASP A 284 -18.30 -0.72 -16.10
N GLU A 285 -18.04 0.45 -15.49
CA GLU A 285 -18.97 1.07 -14.54
C GLU A 285 -18.76 2.59 -14.39
N ARG A 286 -18.38 3.28 -15.48
CA ARG A 286 -18.51 4.74 -15.54
C ARG A 286 -19.02 5.22 -16.88
N ASN A 287 -20.34 5.29 -16.99
CA ASN A 287 -21.07 6.27 -17.80
C ASN A 287 -22.54 6.35 -17.39
N ILE A 288 -22.83 6.95 -16.22
CA ILE A 288 -24.09 7.70 -16.04
C ILE A 288 -23.74 8.98 -15.28
N LEU A 289 -23.34 10.00 -16.04
CA LEU A 289 -23.53 11.41 -15.70
C LEU A 289 -23.47 12.16 -17.03
N ASN A 290 -24.60 12.23 -17.71
CA ASN A 290 -25.01 13.39 -18.48
C ASN A 290 -26.51 13.29 -18.75
N GLY A 291 -27.23 14.28 -18.25
CA GLY A 291 -28.66 14.44 -18.47
C GLY A 291 -28.98 14.63 -19.94
N GLY A 292 -30.04 13.96 -20.36
CA GLY A 292 -30.68 14.09 -21.66
C GLY A 292 -32.00 13.33 -21.60
N ASP A 293 -33.08 14.09 -21.47
CA ASP A 293 -34.46 13.62 -21.47
C ASP A 293 -34.72 12.68 -22.67
N TYR A 294 -34.98 11.41 -22.40
CA TYR A 294 -35.61 10.50 -23.37
C TYR A 294 -36.68 9.67 -22.67
N SER A 295 -37.92 10.05 -22.93
CA SER A 295 -39.15 9.38 -22.58
C SER A 295 -39.23 8.01 -23.26
N ILE A 296 -39.20 6.93 -22.47
CA ILE A 296 -39.49 5.58 -22.95
C ILE A 296 -40.98 5.30 -22.73
N SER A 297 -41.75 5.31 -23.81
CA SER A 297 -43.14 4.87 -23.87
C SER A 297 -43.20 3.34 -24.01
N TYR A 298 -43.99 2.70 -23.16
CA TYR A 298 -44.25 1.25 -23.21
C TYR A 298 -45.22 0.95 -24.37
N TYR A 299 -44.76 0.19 -25.37
CA TYR A 299 -45.64 -0.50 -26.31
C TYR A 299 -45.89 -1.93 -25.81
N THR A 300 -47.12 -2.17 -25.36
CA THR A 300 -47.67 -3.51 -25.12
C THR A 300 -47.99 -4.18 -26.46
N VAL A 301 -47.29 -5.27 -26.79
CA VAL A 301 -47.71 -6.18 -27.86
C VAL A 301 -48.70 -7.19 -27.28
N ARG A 302 -49.91 -7.17 -27.84
CA ARG A 302 -51.04 -8.05 -27.53
C ARG A 302 -50.99 -9.25 -28.49
N ASN A 303 -51.14 -10.47 -27.95
CA ASN A 303 -51.41 -11.66 -28.75
C ASN A 303 -52.77 -11.52 -29.47
N SER A 304 -52.76 -11.56 -30.79
CA SER A 304 -53.56 -12.40 -31.71
C SER A 304 -53.22 -12.02 -33.15
#